data_AF-A0A920W0B8-F1
#
_entry.id   AF-A0A920W0B8-F1
#
_cell.length_a   1.000
_cell.length_b   1.000
_cell.length_c   1.000
_cell.angle_alpha   90.00
_cell.angle_beta   90.00
_cell.angle_gamma   90.00
#
_symmetry.space_group_name_H-M   'P 1'
#
loop_
_entity.id
_entity.type
_entity.pdbx_description
1 polymer ?
#
loop_
_entity_poly.entity_id
_entity_poly.type
_entity_poly.pdbx_seq_one_letter_code
_entity_poly.pdbx_strand_id
1 'polypeptide(L)'
;MRAHKAKLVLFNHTLTPSQERNLEKVFECRVLDRTGLILDIFAQRARSHEGKLQVELAQLQHLSSRLKRGWTHLDRQKGGIGLRGAGETQLELAQTA
;
A
#
# COMPACT_ATOMS: atom_id res chain seq x y z
N MET A 1 -17.29 -3.50 12.28
CA MET A 1 -16.09 -3.39 13.14
C MET A 1 -16.38 -2.87 14.55
N ARG A 2 -17.23 -1.85 14.74
CA ARG A 2 -17.57 -1.29 16.07
C ARG A 2 -18.08 -2.31 17.09
N ALA A 3 -18.82 -3.34 16.64
CA ALA A 3 -19.33 -4.42 17.51
C ALA A 3 -18.21 -5.26 18.18
N HIS A 4 -17.04 -5.38 17.54
CA HIS A 4 -15.93 -6.20 18.03
C HIS A 4 -14.70 -5.39 18.46
N LYS A 5 -14.73 -4.06 18.35
CA LYS A 5 -13.59 -3.16 18.66
C LYS A 5 -12.25 -3.63 18.03
N ALA A 6 -12.32 -4.30 16.88
CA ALA A 6 -11.14 -4.82 16.22
C ALA A 6 -10.31 -3.66 15.61
N LYS A 7 -8.99 -3.70 15.82
CA LYS A 7 -8.04 -2.68 15.34
C LYS A 7 -7.36 -3.07 14.03
N LEU A 8 -7.53 -4.33 13.61
CA LEU A 8 -6.88 -4.94 12.44
C LEU A 8 -7.85 -5.94 11.80
N VAL A 9 -7.95 -5.92 10.47
CA VAL A 9 -8.61 -6.97 9.69
C VAL A 9 -7.56 -7.74 8.91
N LEU A 10 -7.60 -9.07 9.01
CA LEU A 10 -6.73 -9.97 8.27
C LEU A 10 -7.50 -10.62 7.12
N PHE A 11 -6.94 -10.54 5.92
CA PHE A 11 -7.45 -11.25 4.75
C PHE A 11 -6.50 -12.38 4.36
N ASN A 12 -7.08 -13.57 4.20
CA ASN A 12 -6.31 -14.75 3.80
C ASN A 12 -5.84 -14.67 2.33
N HIS A 13 -6.48 -13.86 1.48
CA HIS A 13 -6.07 -13.71 0.09
C HIS A 13 -5.25 -12.43 -0.08
N THR A 14 -4.32 -12.44 -1.04
CA THR A 14 -3.59 -11.23 -1.43
C THR A 14 -4.57 -10.19 -1.95
N LEU A 15 -4.41 -8.95 -1.49
CA LEU A 15 -5.24 -7.83 -1.89
C LEU A 15 -4.46 -6.91 -2.82
N THR A 16 -5.11 -6.46 -3.89
CA THR A 16 -4.57 -5.37 -4.69
C THR A 16 -4.53 -4.07 -3.85
N PRO A 17 -3.63 -3.12 -4.16
CA PRO A 17 -3.53 -1.86 -3.41
C PRO A 17 -4.82 -1.02 -3.41
N SER A 18 -5.69 -1.18 -4.42
CA SER A 18 -7.00 -0.52 -4.45
C SER A 18 -8.00 -1.19 -3.53
N GLN A 19 -8.03 -2.53 -3.50
CA GLN A 19 -8.91 -3.27 -2.59
C GLN A 19 -8.56 -2.98 -1.14
N GLU A 20 -7.29 -3.05 -0.76
CA GLU A 20 -6.83 -2.78 0.60
C GLU A 20 -7.26 -1.38 1.07
N ARG A 21 -6.97 -0.33 0.29
CA ARG A 21 -7.37 1.06 0.62
C ARG A 21 -8.89 1.23 0.74
N ASN A 22 -9.66 0.59 -0.14
CA ASN A 22 -11.12 0.67 -0.06
C ASN A 22 -11.64 -0.02 1.19
N LEU A 23 -11.07 -1.17 1.56
CA LEU A 23 -11.43 -1.91 2.76
C LEU A 23 -11.03 -1.14 4.02
N GLU A 24 -9.86 -0.49 4.06
CA GLU A 24 -9.46 0.36 5.19
C GLU A 24 -10.44 1.52 5.42
N LYS A 25 -10.93 2.14 4.35
CA LYS A 25 -11.97 3.19 4.44
C LYS A 25 -13.30 2.66 4.97
N VAL A 26 -13.69 1.45 4.57
CA VAL A 26 -14.95 0.83 5.00
C VAL A 26 -14.88 0.33 6.45
N PHE A 27 -13.73 -0.22 6.86
CA PHE A 27 -13.56 -0.79 8.19
C PHE A 27 -13.08 0.20 9.24
N GLU A 28 -12.59 1.38 8.82
CA GLU A 28 -12.01 2.41 9.69
C GLU A 28 -10.84 1.88 10.54
N CYS A 29 -10.11 0.90 10.03
CA CYS A 29 -8.94 0.32 10.70
C CYS A 29 -7.96 -0.25 9.68
N ARG A 30 -6.75 -0.61 10.16
CA ARG A 30 -5.72 -1.23 9.32
C ARG A 30 -6.24 -2.55 8.73
N VAL A 31 -5.97 -2.76 7.45
CA VAL A 31 -6.22 -4.02 6.75
C VAL A 31 -4.87 -4.62 6.40
N LEU A 32 -4.73 -5.93 6.54
CA LEU A 32 -3.50 -6.64 6.18
C LEU A 32 -3.88 -7.92 5.43
N ASP A 33 -3.21 -8.15 4.31
CA ASP A 33 -3.39 -9.37 3.53
C ASP A 33 -2.39 -10.47 3.95
N ARG A 34 -2.51 -11.64 3.33
CA ARG A 34 -1.62 -12.78 3.61
C ARG A 34 -0.15 -12.42 3.42
N THR A 35 0.19 -11.66 2.38
CA THR A 35 1.57 -11.29 2.10
C THR A 35 2.12 -10.38 3.19
N GLY A 36 1.36 -9.35 3.59
CA GLY A 36 1.73 -8.49 4.70
C GLY A 36 1.91 -9.26 6.01
N LEU A 37 1.02 -10.22 6.31
CA LEU A 37 1.14 -11.05 7.51
C LEU A 37 2.41 -11.92 7.51
N ILE A 38 2.74 -12.54 6.38
CA ILE A 38 3.94 -13.37 6.25
C ILE A 38 5.20 -12.53 6.47
N LEU A 39 5.26 -11.33 5.85
CA LEU A 39 6.39 -10.43 6.01
C LEU A 39 6.52 -9.94 7.46
N ASP A 40 5.42 -9.64 8.15
CA ASP A 40 5.43 -9.26 9.57
C ASP A 40 5.94 -10.42 10.45
N ILE A 41 5.53 -11.66 10.17
CA ILE A 41 6.03 -12.85 10.87
C ILE A 41 7.52 -13.05 10.62
N PHE A 42 7.98 -12.90 9.37
CA PHE A 42 9.39 -13.04 9.04
C PHE A 42 10.25 -11.95 9.68
N ALA A 43 9.76 -10.71 9.74
CA ALA A 43 10.45 -9.61 10.41
C ALA A 43 10.64 -9.90 11.91
N GLN A 44 9.64 -10.49 12.56
CA GLN A 44 9.74 -10.90 13.96
C GLN A 44 10.70 -12.09 14.19
N ARG A 45 10.88 -12.96 13.18
CA ARG A 45 11.66 -14.19 13.29
C ARG A 45 13.10 -14.09 12.77
N ALA A 46 13.41 -13.11 11.92
CA ALA A 46 14.74 -12.96 11.34
C ALA A 46 15.80 -12.63 12.40
N ARG A 47 16.74 -13.56 12.64
CA ARG A 47 17.83 -13.40 13.62
C ARG A 47 19.17 -13.04 12.99
N SER A 48 19.51 -13.63 11.84
CA SER A 48 20.75 -13.34 11.12
C SER A 48 20.69 -11.98 10.44
N HIS A 49 21.85 -11.38 10.20
CA HIS A 49 21.95 -10.10 9.50
C HIS A 49 21.42 -10.21 8.06
N GLU A 50 21.84 -11.24 7.34
CA GLU A 50 21.35 -11.53 5.99
C GLU A 50 19.84 -11.75 5.94
N GLY A 51 19.28 -12.51 6.90
CA GLY A 51 17.84 -12.75 6.97
C GLY A 51 17.04 -11.47 7.22
N LYS A 52 17.55 -10.56 8.05
CA LYS A 52 16.94 -9.24 8.26
C LYS A 52 16.93 -8.42 6.97
N LEU A 53 18.06 -8.38 6.26
CA LEU A 53 18.18 -7.66 4.98
C LEU A 53 17.20 -8.19 3.92
N GLN A 54 17.06 -9.51 3.81
CA GLN A 54 16.11 -10.11 2.86
C GLN A 54 14.66 -9.77 3.20
N VAL A 55 14.30 -9.80 4.48
CA VAL A 55 12.94 -9.42 4.91
C VAL A 55 12.67 -7.94 4.66
N GLU A 56 13.63 -7.07 4.98
CA GLU A 56 13.52 -5.64 4.73
C GLU A 56 13.37 -5.34 3.23
N LEU A 57 14.18 -5.99 2.39
CA LEU A 57 14.05 -5.87 0.93
C LEU A 57 12.66 -6.30 0.45
N ALA A 58 12.15 -7.43 0.95
CA ALA A 58 10.82 -7.92 0.59
C ALA A 58 9.71 -6.97 1.05
N GLN A 59 9.85 -6.37 2.24
CA GLN A 59 8.94 -5.33 2.73
C GLN A 59 8.96 -4.08 1.85
N LEU A 60 10.14 -3.60 1.46
CA LEU A 60 10.27 -2.44 0.57
C LEU A 60 9.64 -2.69 -0.80
N GLN A 61 9.85 -3.87 -1.39
CA GLN A 61 9.22 -4.25 -2.65
C GLN A 61 7.69 -4.31 -2.54
N HIS A 62 7.19 -4.90 -1.45
CA HIS A 62 5.75 -4.98 -1.20
C HIS A 62 5.13 -3.59 -1.05
N LEU A 63 5.75 -2.70 -0.26
CA LEU A 63 5.30 -1.33 -0.04
C LEU A 63 5.38 -0.46 -1.30
N SER A 64 6.44 -0.59 -2.11
CA SER A 64 6.61 0.17 -3.35
C SER A 64 5.41 0.01 -4.30
N SER A 65 4.88 -1.21 -4.42
CA SER A 65 3.69 -1.49 -5.23
C SER A 65 2.41 -0.80 -4.72
N ARG A 66 2.35 -0.51 -3.41
CA ARG A 66 1.20 0.08 -2.72
C ARG A 66 1.28 1.61 -2.64
N LEU A 67 2.48 2.18 -2.63
CA LEU A 67 2.73 3.63 -2.55
C LEU A 67 2.38 4.36 -3.87
N LYS A 68 2.68 3.78 -5.03
CA LYS A 68 2.52 4.43 -6.35
C LYS A 68 1.09 4.92 -6.67
N ARG A 69 0.06 4.40 -6.00
CA ARG A 69 -1.32 4.84 -6.20
C ARG A 69 -1.91 5.64 -5.03
N GLY A 70 -1.21 5.74 -3.90
CA GLY A 70 -1.60 6.57 -2.75
C GLY A 70 -1.59 8.07 -3.06
N TRP A 71 -0.86 8.46 -4.11
CA TRP A 71 -0.72 9.84 -4.59
C TRP A 71 -1.97 10.45 -5.23
N THR A 72 -2.99 9.67 -5.59
CA THR A 72 -4.25 10.24 -6.14
C THR A 72 -5.01 11.13 -5.14
N HIS A 73 -4.65 11.07 -3.86
CA HIS A 73 -5.21 11.95 -2.82
C HIS A 73 -4.40 13.24 -2.59
N LEU A 74 -3.13 13.28 -3.00
CA LEU A 74 -2.25 14.46 -2.87
C LEU A 74 -2.41 15.43 -4.06
N ASP A 75 -2.71 14.93 -5.26
CA ASP A 75 -2.97 15.79 -6.43
C ASP A 75 -4.32 16.53 -6.38
N ARG A 76 -5.28 16.00 -5.62
CA ARG A 76 -6.60 16.64 -5.50
C ARG A 76 -6.59 17.96 -4.73
N GLN A 77 -5.50 18.26 -4.01
CA GLN A 77 -5.31 19.56 -3.34
C GLN A 77 -4.60 20.61 -4.21
N LYS A 78 -4.07 20.25 -5.39
CA LYS A 78 -3.46 21.22 -6.32
C LYS A 78 -4.28 21.50 -7.59
N GLY A 79 -5.21 20.63 -7.95
CA GLY A 79 -5.99 20.74 -9.20
C GLY A 79 -7.30 21.50 -9.10
N GLY A 80 -7.30 22.69 -8.49
CA GLY A 80 -8.41 23.64 -8.58
C GLY A 80 -8.18 24.60 -9.75
N ILE A 81 -9.09 24.56 -10.73
CA ILE A 81 -9.21 25.45 -11.90
C ILE A 81 -8.35 25.04 -13.11
N GLY A 82 -8.98 24.25 -13.99
CA GLY A 82 -8.86 24.45 -15.43
C GLY A 82 -7.69 23.77 -16.15
N LEU A 83 -7.75 22.45 -16.35
CA LEU A 83 -7.12 21.81 -17.52
C LEU A 83 -8.08 20.76 -18.09
N ARG A 84 -9.08 21.25 -18.83
CA ARG A 84 -9.80 20.44 -19.83
C ARG A 84 -8.84 20.30 -21.01
N GLY A 85 -8.37 19.08 -21.28
CA GLY A 85 -7.72 18.73 -22.54
C GLY A 85 -6.19 18.59 -22.48
N ALA A 86 -5.72 17.48 -21.93
CA ALA A 86 -4.49 16.82 -22.36
C ALA A 86 -4.59 15.38 -21.86
N GLY A 87 -5.45 14.61 -22.54
CA GLY A 87 -5.31 13.17 -22.53
C GLY A 87 -3.97 12.84 -23.17
N GLU A 88 -3.33 11.82 -22.61
CA GLU A 88 -2.01 11.29 -22.97
C GLU A 88 -0.84 11.94 -22.20
N THR A 89 -0.06 11.04 -21.57
CA THR A 89 1.35 11.24 -21.18
C THR A 89 1.70 11.96 -19.88
N GLN A 90 1.09 11.60 -18.75
CA GLN A 90 1.73 11.80 -17.42
C GLN A 90 2.27 10.52 -16.77
N LEU A 91 2.06 9.35 -17.39
CA LEU A 91 2.62 8.08 -16.89
C LEU A 91 4.07 7.84 -17.35
N GLU A 92 4.57 8.56 -18.37
CA GLU A 92 5.92 8.34 -18.91
C GLU A 92 7.00 9.18 -18.21
N LEU A 93 6.66 10.33 -17.61
CA LEU A 93 7.65 11.23 -16.99
C LEU A 93 8.25 10.70 -15.68
N ALA A 94 7.67 9.65 -15.08
CA ALA A 94 8.18 9.06 -13.84
C ALA A 94 9.22 7.93 -14.06
N GLN A 95 9.62 7.66 -15.30
CA GLN A 95 10.64 6.65 -15.63
C GLN A 95 12.00 7.22 -16.07
N THR A 96 12.17 8.55 -16.15
CA THR A 96 13.45 9.16 -16.51
C THR A 96 13.75 10.39 -15.64
N ALA A 97 14.15 10.16 -14.39
CA ALA A 97 15.01 11.05 -13.60
C ALA A 97 15.59 10.28 -12.40
#